data_AF-A0A376RNV2-F1
#
_entry.id   AF-A0A376RNV2-F1
#
_cell.length_a   1.000
_cell.length_b   1.000
_cell.length_c   1.000
_cell.angle_alpha   90.00
_cell.angle_beta   90.00
_cell.angle_gamma   90.00
#
_symmetry.space_group_name_H-M   'P 1'
#
loop_
_entity.id
_entity.type
_entity.pdbx_description
1 polymer ?
#
loop_
_entity_poly.entity_id
_entity_poly.type
_entity_poly.pdbx_seq_one_letter_code
_entity_poly.pdbx_strand_id
1 'polypeptide(L)'
;METVSLSGNKRRSVLNLDGQLVDYSQGRNYTAHLVWPNNMREGNESKLTLIGTSGNAPRSISFSGPWAQFRLFGAGQLTGVQDGNFTVRFSVDGGAMTYRVHTDTEDNPFSGGLFSQFGLSDTLY
;
A
#
# COMPACT_ATOMS: atom_id res chain seq x y z
N MET A 1 -3.48 -3.11 9.85
CA MET A 1 -2.26 -3.16 9.02
C MET A 1 -1.03 -3.24 9.89
N GLU A 2 -0.17 -4.20 9.64
CA GLU A 2 1.03 -4.50 10.42
C GLU A 2 2.29 -4.24 9.59
N THR A 3 3.29 -3.61 10.20
CA THR A 3 4.63 -3.47 9.61
C THR A 3 5.36 -4.81 9.73
N VAL A 4 5.84 -5.37 8.62
CA VAL A 4 6.52 -6.68 8.64
C VAL A 4 8.03 -6.52 8.58
N SER A 5 8.53 -5.75 7.60
CA SER A 5 9.97 -5.53 7.42
C SER A 5 10.26 -4.27 6.61
N LEU A 6 11.39 -3.63 6.92
CA LEU A 6 11.99 -2.55 6.14
C LEU A 6 13.43 -2.94 5.79
N SER A 7 13.86 -2.73 4.55
CA SER A 7 15.21 -3.06 4.12
C SER A 7 16.28 -2.29 4.91
N GLY A 8 17.43 -2.92 5.18
CA GLY A 8 18.49 -2.36 6.04
C GLY A 8 19.10 -1.03 5.55
N ASN A 9 18.95 -0.71 4.26
CA ASN A 9 19.37 0.57 3.67
C ASN A 9 18.33 1.71 3.84
N LYS A 10 17.21 1.45 4.51
CA LYS A 10 16.14 2.41 4.78
C LYS A 10 15.89 2.47 6.28
N ARG A 11 15.84 3.69 6.84
CA ARG A 11 15.66 3.91 8.29
C ARG A 11 14.21 4.17 8.69
N ARG A 12 13.38 4.63 7.77
CA ARG A 12 11.98 4.99 8.03
C ARG A 12 11.11 4.82 6.80
N SER A 13 9.87 4.42 7.02
CA SER A 13 8.82 4.31 6.02
C SER A 13 7.59 5.07 6.50
N VAL A 14 7.07 5.97 5.67
CA VAL A 14 5.83 6.69 5.93
C VAL A 14 4.85 6.35 4.84
N LEU A 15 3.78 5.64 5.21
CA LEU A 15 2.68 5.30 4.33
C LEU A 15 1.48 6.21 4.66
N ASN A 16 1.03 6.97 3.67
CA ASN A 16 -0.19 7.76 3.71
C ASN A 16 -1.25 7.06 2.85
N LEU A 17 -2.41 6.79 3.45
CA LEU A 17 -3.59 6.25 2.78
C LEU A 17 -4.74 7.22 3.04
N ASP A 18 -4.91 8.20 2.14
CA ASP A 18 -6.01 9.17 2.18
C ASP A 18 -6.10 9.92 3.53
N GLY A 19 -4.94 10.32 4.04
CA GLY A 19 -4.78 11.05 5.30
C GLY A 19 -4.51 10.17 6.53
N GLN A 20 -4.63 8.84 6.41
CA GLN A 20 -4.24 7.90 7.46
C GLN A 20 -2.75 7.56 7.33
N LEU A 21 -1.97 7.91 8.36
CA LEU A 21 -0.51 7.73 8.35
C LEU A 21 -0.09 6.48 9.13
N VAL A 22 0.75 5.66 8.50
CA VAL A 22 1.48 4.54 9.10
C VAL A 22 2.97 4.84 9.00
N ASP A 23 3.60 5.13 10.13
CA ASP A 23 5.00 5.51 10.24
C ASP A 23 5.82 4.43 10.96
N TYR A 24 6.85 3.93 10.29
CA TYR A 24 7.70 2.85 10.80
C TYR A 24 9.17 3.21 10.70
N SER A 25 9.94 3.08 11.79
CA SER A 25 11.34 3.52 11.90
C SER A 25 12.33 2.42 12.30
N GLN A 26 12.19 1.21 11.74
CA GLN A 26 13.00 0.02 12.11
C GLN A 26 12.94 -0.37 13.60
N GLY A 27 11.86 0.03 14.28
CA GLY A 27 11.59 -0.38 15.66
C GLY A 27 10.79 -1.68 15.74
N ARG A 28 10.12 -1.87 16.88
CA ARG A 28 9.13 -2.95 17.03
C ARG A 28 8.04 -2.82 15.97
N ASN A 29 7.62 -3.96 15.43
CA ASN A 29 6.45 -4.00 14.57
C ASN A 29 5.22 -3.56 15.37
N TYR A 30 4.34 -2.81 14.72
CA TYR A 30 3.09 -2.38 15.32
C TYR A 30 1.96 -2.50 14.30
N THR A 31 0.74 -2.57 14.84
CA THR A 31 -0.49 -2.66 14.04
C THR A 31 -1.21 -1.32 14.07
N ALA A 32 -1.38 -0.71 12.90
CA ALA A 32 -2.24 0.44 12.69
C ALA A 32 -3.64 -0.03 12.28
N HIS A 33 -4.67 0.52 12.90
CA HIS A 33 -6.04 0.38 12.42
C HIS A 33 -6.27 1.38 11.28
N LEU A 34 -6.76 0.88 10.15
CA LEU A 34 -7.03 1.70 8.97
C LEU A 34 -8.49 1.53 8.60
N VAL A 35 -9.12 2.61 8.18
CA VAL A 35 -10.43 2.54 7.51
C VAL A 35 -10.17 2.35 6.03
N TRP A 36 -10.68 1.25 5.51
CA TRP A 36 -10.69 0.93 4.09
C TRP A 36 -12.12 0.50 3.72
N PRO A 37 -12.68 0.91 2.57
CA PRO A 37 -12.18 1.94 1.67
C PRO A 37 -12.40 3.34 2.29
N ASN A 38 -11.45 4.26 2.17
CA ASN A 38 -11.60 5.65 2.63
C ASN A 38 -11.67 6.65 1.45
N ASN A 39 -12.46 6.31 0.44
CA ASN A 39 -12.34 6.86 -0.91
C ASN A 39 -13.18 8.13 -1.17
N MET A 40 -13.78 8.74 -0.14
CA MET A 40 -14.89 9.69 -0.32
C MET A 40 -14.50 11.16 -0.19
N ARG A 41 -13.21 11.51 -0.17
CA ARG A 41 -12.76 12.91 -0.11
C ARG A 41 -12.14 13.36 -1.43
N GLU A 42 -12.44 14.60 -1.79
CA GLU A 42 -11.83 15.26 -2.93
C GLU A 42 -10.34 15.52 -2.65
N GLY A 43 -9.45 15.20 -3.60
CA GLY A 43 -8.01 15.35 -3.43
C GLY A 43 -7.29 14.22 -2.68
N ASN A 44 -7.88 13.03 -2.57
CA ASN A 44 -7.22 11.86 -1.96
C ASN A 44 -5.85 11.56 -2.59
N GLU A 45 -4.83 11.44 -1.75
CA GLU A 45 -3.49 10.98 -2.11
C GLU A 45 -3.16 9.75 -1.28
N SER A 46 -2.67 8.72 -1.96
CA SER A 46 -2.06 7.55 -1.33
C SER A 46 -0.59 7.50 -1.73
N LYS A 47 0.30 7.49 -0.74
CA LYS A 47 1.74 7.68 -0.92
C LYS A 47 2.55 6.85 0.04
N LEU A 48 3.56 6.14 -0.45
CA LEU A 48 4.61 5.56 0.37
C LEU A 48 5.89 6.37 0.21
N THR A 49 6.53 6.73 1.31
CA THR A 49 7.84 7.41 1.33
C THR A 49 8.84 6.60 2.12
N LEU A 50 9.96 6.23 1.51
CA LEU A 50 11.08 5.59 2.17
C LEU A 50 12.21 6.59 2.38
N ILE A 51 12.79 6.58 3.57
CA ILE A 51 13.89 7.43 3.97
C ILE A 51 15.15 6.55 4.10
N GLY A 52 16.18 6.87 3.31
CA GLY A 52 17.46 6.15 3.32
C GLY A 52 18.31 6.41 4.56
N THR A 53 19.23 5.51 4.85
CA THR A 53 20.26 5.68 5.89
C THR A 53 21.40 6.61 5.44
N SER A 54 21.67 6.67 4.13
CA SER A 54 22.81 7.38 3.52
C SER A 54 22.65 8.90 3.38
N GLY A 55 21.64 9.52 4.00
CA GLY A 55 21.41 10.97 3.92
C GLY A 55 20.80 11.48 2.60
N ASN A 56 20.56 10.60 1.63
CA ASN A 56 19.85 10.95 0.39
C ASN A 56 18.42 11.45 0.67
N ALA A 57 17.90 12.27 -0.24
CA ALA A 57 16.53 12.74 -0.19
C ALA A 57 15.53 11.55 -0.12
N PRO A 58 14.43 11.67 0.66
CA PRO A 58 13.39 10.66 0.69
C PRO A 58 12.83 10.37 -0.71
N ARG A 59 12.44 9.11 -0.94
CA ARG A 59 11.91 8.67 -2.23
C ARG A 59 10.53 8.08 -2.03
N SER A 60 9.63 8.38 -2.96
CA SER A 60 8.22 8.05 -2.81
C SER A 60 7.63 7.47 -4.08
N ILE A 61 6.58 6.66 -3.88
CA ILE A 61 5.57 6.35 -4.88
C ILE A 61 4.27 6.99 -4.41
N SER A 62 3.56 7.69 -5.28
CA SER A 62 2.30 8.35 -4.93
C SER A 62 1.30 8.27 -6.08
N PHE A 63 0.03 8.23 -5.69
CA PHE A 63 -1.11 8.26 -6.59
C PHE A 63 -2.15 9.23 -6.01
N SER A 64 -2.90 9.87 -6.89
CA SER A 64 -3.98 10.79 -6.53
C SER A 64 -5.31 10.37 -7.15
N GLY A 65 -6.40 10.87 -6.56
CA GLY A 65 -7.77 10.64 -6.98
C GLY A 65 -8.49 9.54 -6.19
N PRO A 66 -9.77 9.29 -6.48
CA PRO A 66 -10.62 8.38 -5.69
C PRO A 66 -10.10 6.93 -5.62
N TRP A 67 -9.25 6.54 -6.57
CA TRP A 67 -8.67 5.20 -6.69
C TRP A 67 -7.18 5.15 -6.28
N ALA A 68 -6.65 6.21 -5.67
CA ALA A 68 -5.25 6.30 -5.28
C ALA A 68 -4.80 5.13 -4.39
N GLN A 69 -5.64 4.76 -3.41
CA GLN A 69 -5.35 3.67 -2.48
C GLN A 69 -5.17 2.33 -3.20
N PHE A 70 -6.07 2.01 -4.14
CA PHE A 70 -5.98 0.80 -4.96
C PHE A 70 -4.75 0.80 -5.86
N ARG A 71 -4.49 1.92 -6.54
CA ARG A 71 -3.31 2.06 -7.40
C ARG A 71 -2.01 1.91 -6.62
N LEU A 72 -1.96 2.45 -5.40
CA LEU A 72 -0.82 2.27 -4.52
C LEU A 72 -0.60 0.79 -4.23
N PHE A 73 -1.61 0.08 -3.70
CA PHE A 73 -1.49 -1.36 -3.43
C PHE A 73 -1.16 -2.19 -4.68
N GLY A 74 -1.74 -1.86 -5.83
CA GLY A 74 -1.45 -2.51 -7.11
C GLY A 74 -0.04 -2.24 -7.65
N ALA A 75 0.62 -1.16 -7.23
CA ALA A 75 2.03 -0.92 -7.51
C ALA A 75 2.99 -1.76 -6.63
N GLY A 76 2.46 -2.35 -5.56
CA GLY A 76 3.19 -3.29 -4.70
C GLY A 76 3.06 -4.73 -5.21
N GLN A 77 4.03 -5.56 -4.82
CA GLN A 77 3.94 -7.00 -5.03
C GLN A 77 3.05 -7.62 -3.96
N LEU A 78 1.88 -8.11 -4.35
CA LEU A 78 0.92 -8.78 -3.48
C LEU A 78 1.25 -10.27 -3.37
N THR A 79 1.31 -10.80 -2.14
CA THR A 79 1.54 -12.21 -1.86
C THR A 79 0.68 -12.69 -0.69
N GLY A 80 0.46 -14.01 -0.60
CA GLY A 80 -0.32 -14.60 0.49
C GLY A 80 -1.73 -14.03 0.61
N VAL A 81 -2.38 -13.75 -0.53
CA VAL A 81 -3.74 -13.23 -0.56
C VAL A 81 -4.70 -14.32 -0.10
N GLN A 82 -5.38 -14.07 1.01
CA GLN A 82 -6.35 -14.93 1.65
C GLN A 82 -7.61 -14.13 1.99
N ASP A 83 -8.66 -14.84 2.37
CA ASP A 83 -9.85 -14.21 2.96
C ASP A 83 -9.44 -13.59 4.30
N GLY A 84 -9.53 -12.26 4.40
CA GLY A 84 -9.20 -11.51 5.61
C GLY A 84 -7.75 -11.03 5.75
N ASN A 85 -6.79 -11.44 4.89
CA ASN A 85 -5.45 -10.84 4.93
C ASN A 85 -4.66 -10.97 3.62
N PHE A 86 -3.69 -10.08 3.44
CA PHE A 86 -2.68 -10.19 2.40
C PHE A 86 -1.38 -9.50 2.80
N THR A 87 -0.29 -9.87 2.14
CA THR A 87 1.00 -9.18 2.27
C THR A 87 1.28 -8.34 1.04
N VAL A 88 1.76 -7.11 1.23
CA VAL A 88 2.18 -6.23 0.15
C VAL A 88 3.63 -5.77 0.37
N ARG A 89 4.46 -5.91 -0.67
CA ARG A 89 5.83 -5.42 -0.69
C ARG A 89 5.97 -4.28 -1.69
N PHE A 90 6.36 -3.11 -1.20
CA PHE A 90 6.67 -1.96 -2.03
C PHE A 90 8.18 -1.84 -2.20
N SER A 91 8.64 -1.68 -3.44
CA SER A 91 10.05 -1.42 -3.74
C SER A 91 10.23 0.03 -4.19
N VAL A 92 11.06 0.79 -3.49
CA VAL A 92 11.33 2.21 -3.78
C VAL A 92 12.82 2.47 -3.61
N ASP A 93 13.47 2.97 -4.66
CA ASP A 93 14.87 3.42 -4.64
C ASP A 93 15.84 2.35 -4.09
N GLY A 94 15.76 1.12 -4.60
CA GLY A 94 16.60 -0.01 -4.16
C GLY A 94 16.39 -0.44 -2.71
N GLY A 95 15.36 0.05 -2.03
CA GLY A 95 14.89 -0.44 -0.74
C GLY A 95 13.48 -0.99 -0.85
N ALA A 96 13.01 -1.63 0.21
CA ALA A 96 11.66 -2.18 0.24
C ALA A 96 11.02 -2.13 1.62
N MET A 97 9.71 -1.92 1.63
CA MET A 97 8.87 -1.99 2.81
C MET A 97 7.78 -3.04 2.59
N THR A 98 7.63 -3.93 3.57
CA THR A 98 6.62 -4.99 3.55
C THR A 98 5.61 -4.75 4.65
N TYR A 99 4.33 -4.80 4.29
CA TYR A 99 3.21 -4.70 5.21
C TYR A 99 2.31 -5.92 5.09
N ARG A 100 1.69 -6.32 6.20
CA ARG A 100 0.60 -7.29 6.23
C ARG A 100 -0.69 -6.57 6.55
N VAL A 101 -1.64 -6.63 5.63
CA VAL A 101 -2.96 -6.02 5.78
C VAL A 101 -3.92 -7.10 6.24
N HIS A 102 -4.68 -6.77 7.28
CA HIS A 102 -5.79 -7.60 7.77
C HIS A 102 -7.07 -6.84 7.44
N THR A 103 -8.06 -7.53 6.90
CA THR A 103 -9.37 -6.99 6.52
C THR A 103 -10.43 -7.69 7.37
N ASP A 104 -11.32 -6.91 7.97
CA ASP A 104 -12.40 -7.46 8.81
C ASP A 104 -13.59 -7.98 7.96
N THR A 105 -13.61 -7.67 6.66
CA THR A 105 -14.63 -8.09 5.70
C THR A 105 -14.16 -9.29 4.88
N GLU A 106 -15.09 -10.22 4.60
CA GLU A 106 -14.89 -11.32 3.62
C GLU A 106 -14.56 -10.78 2.22
N ASP A 107 -15.00 -9.55 1.90
CA ASP A 107 -14.75 -8.87 0.62
C ASP A 107 -13.38 -8.15 0.59
N ASN A 108 -12.30 -8.93 0.58
CA ASN A 108 -10.98 -8.39 0.25
C ASN A 108 -10.93 -8.03 -1.26
N PRO A 109 -10.84 -6.75 -1.68
CA PRO A 109 -10.87 -6.37 -3.10
C PRO A 109 -9.65 -6.85 -3.90
N PHE A 110 -8.62 -7.38 -3.23
CA PHE A 110 -7.44 -7.96 -3.85
C PHE A 110 -7.51 -9.48 -3.97
N SER A 111 -8.50 -10.13 -3.34
CA SER A 111 -8.80 -11.54 -3.60
C SER A 111 -9.41 -11.66 -5.01
N GLY A 112 -9.04 -12.70 -5.76
CA GLY A 112 -9.60 -12.97 -7.09
C GLY A 112 -8.98 -12.23 -8.29
N GLY A 113 -7.90 -11.45 -8.11
CA GLY A 113 -7.15 -10.89 -9.25
C GLY A 113 -7.86 -9.74 -9.99
N LEU A 114 -8.70 -8.98 -9.26
CA LEU A 114 -9.59 -7.92 -9.76
C LEU A 114 -8.96 -6.87 -10.70
N PHE A 115 -7.62 -6.76 -10.74
CA PHE A 115 -6.90 -5.71 -11.45
C PHE A 115 -6.23 -6.13 -12.77
N SER A 116 -6.34 -7.40 -13.19
CA SER A 116 -5.67 -7.86 -14.43
C SER A 116 -6.63 -8.17 -15.60
N GLN A 117 -7.95 -8.12 -15.39
CA GLN A 117 -8.93 -8.66 -16.35
C GLN A 117 -9.97 -7.66 -16.85
N PHE A 118 -9.87 -6.37 -16.48
CA PHE A 118 -10.85 -5.38 -16.93
C PHE A 118 -10.52 -4.90 -18.35
N GLY A 119 -11.05 -5.62 -19.34
CA GLY A 119 -11.19 -5.11 -20.70
C GLY A 119 -12.59 -4.54 -20.87
N LEU A 120 -12.71 -3.29 -21.31
CA LEU A 120 -13.99 -2.79 -21.82
C LEU A 120 -14.31 -3.60 -23.08
N SER A 121 -15.53 -4.16 -23.16
CA SER A 121 -16.02 -4.78 -24.39
C SER A 121 -16.07 -3.70 -25.48
N ASP A 122 -15.38 -3.91 -26.59
CA ASP A 122 -15.40 -3.00 -27.75
C ASP A 122 -16.76 -2.97 -28.46
N THR A 123 -17.70 -3.82 -28.07
CA THR A 123 -19.02 -3.92 -28.70
C THR A 123 -20.14 -3.78 -27.68
N LEU A 124 -20.90 -2.70 -27.85
CA LEU A 124 -22.30 -2.60 -27.47
C LEU A 124 -23.11 -3.01 -28.69
N TYR A 125 -23.19 -4.32 -28.98
CA TYR A 125 -24.22 -4.90 -29.85
C TYR A 125 -24.27 -6.42 -29.74
#